data_AF-A0A815X1B1-F1
#
_entry.id   AF-A0A815X1B1-F1
#
_cell.length_a   1.000
_cell.length_b   1.000
_cell.length_c   1.000
_cell.angle_alpha   90.00
_cell.angle_beta   90.00
_cell.angle_gamma   90.00
#
_symmetry.space_group_name_H-M   'P 1'
#
loop_
_entity.id
_entity.type
_entity.pdbx_description
1 polymer ?
#
loop_
_entity_poly.entity_id
_entity_poly.type
_entity_poly.pdbx_seq_one_letter_code
_entity_poly.pdbx_strand_id
1 'polypeptide(L)'
;MRLIACGNGATSMIYVYSTATLLRVANISMPAEAREVVFLRNGTVMMAAIRGTSTIAFYNVTSPISYTLTSTLSAPQLPYTLCRMNDTYLLMGGVTTSSPLQTLSYDTTSGNWTWGTLPATIANGSNYNFQSTIDPCGRLWLIVRGYGIRIYDSTGTQLLYSWPLSTGLNGIVVHNNFDVYVADYTNNRTYSYTPGIVQCTS
;
A
#
# COMPACT_ATOMS: atom_id res chain seq x y z
N MET A 1 8.18 -1.68 15.98
CA MET A 1 7.56 -2.22 14.75
C MET A 1 6.61 -3.36 15.15
N ARG A 2 5.49 -3.58 14.45
CA ARG A 2 4.54 -4.68 14.72
C ARG A 2 4.49 -5.55 13.46
N LEU A 3 4.65 -6.87 13.59
CA LEU A 3 4.41 -7.77 12.46
C LEU A 3 2.91 -8.05 12.38
N ILE A 4 2.34 -7.89 11.18
CA ILE A 4 0.95 -8.18 10.89
C ILE A 4 0.88 -9.30 9.86
N ALA A 5 0.09 -10.32 10.14
CA ALA A 5 -0.36 -11.29 9.14
C ALA A 5 -1.87 -11.13 8.95
N CYS A 6 -2.31 -11.05 7.69
CA CYS A 6 -3.73 -11.05 7.33
C CYS A 6 -4.12 -12.42 6.73
N GLY A 7 -5.27 -12.95 7.13
CA GLY A 7 -5.87 -14.13 6.49
C GLY A 7 -6.64 -13.76 5.21
N ASN A 8 -6.60 -14.64 4.20
CA ASN A 8 -7.35 -14.48 2.95
C ASN A 8 -8.72 -15.19 3.10
N GLY A 9 -9.85 -14.50 2.93
CA GLY A 9 -11.19 -15.09 3.09
C GLY A 9 -12.31 -14.08 3.39
N ALA A 10 -13.56 -14.57 3.43
CA ALA A 10 -14.75 -13.73 3.70
C ALA A 10 -14.70 -13.03 5.06
N THR A 11 -13.96 -13.58 6.01
CA THR A 11 -13.57 -12.95 7.28
C THR A 11 -12.06 -13.07 7.44
N SER A 12 -11.38 -11.93 7.62
CA SER A 12 -9.95 -11.89 7.89
C SER A 12 -9.69 -11.70 9.38
N MET A 13 -8.66 -12.38 9.88
CA MET A 13 -8.07 -12.07 11.18
C MET A 13 -6.73 -11.37 10.97
N ILE A 14 -6.46 -10.37 11.79
CA ILE A 14 -5.14 -9.76 11.89
C ILE A 14 -4.49 -10.20 13.18
N TYR A 15 -3.30 -10.79 13.06
CA TYR A 15 -2.47 -11.14 14.19
C TYR A 15 -1.40 -10.09 14.39
N VAL A 16 -1.32 -9.56 15.60
CA VAL A 16 -0.30 -8.59 16.00
C VAL A 16 0.74 -9.33 16.82
N TYR A 17 2.01 -9.15 16.50
CA TYR A 17 3.13 -9.73 17.24
C TYR A 17 3.99 -8.66 17.89
N SER A 18 4.50 -8.96 19.08
CA SER A 18 5.57 -8.21 19.71
C SER A 18 6.85 -8.39 18.91
N THR A 19 7.56 -7.31 18.63
CA THR A 19 8.90 -7.42 17.99
C THR A 19 9.99 -7.82 18.96
N ALA A 20 9.78 -7.62 20.26
CA ALA A 20 10.76 -8.04 21.27
C ALA A 20 10.74 -9.56 21.50
N THR A 21 9.55 -10.17 21.42
CA THR A 21 9.37 -11.59 21.80
C THR A 21 8.86 -12.48 20.68
N LEU A 22 8.44 -11.90 19.54
CA LEU A 22 7.74 -12.58 18.45
C LEU A 22 6.50 -13.37 18.90
N LEU A 23 5.98 -13.04 20.08
CA LEU A 23 4.74 -13.61 20.58
C LEU A 23 3.56 -12.86 20.01
N ARG A 24 2.50 -13.60 19.67
CA ARG A 24 1.22 -13.03 19.29
C ARG A 24 0.61 -12.33 20.50
N VAL A 25 0.34 -11.03 20.37
CA VAL A 25 -0.20 -10.18 21.43
C VAL A 25 -1.67 -9.82 21.19
N ALA A 26 -2.14 -9.81 19.95
CA ALA A 26 -3.53 -9.49 19.64
C ALA A 26 -4.07 -10.31 18.46
N ASN A 27 -5.39 -10.43 18.44
CA ASN A 27 -6.15 -10.90 17.29
C ASN A 27 -7.26 -9.87 17.03
N ILE A 28 -7.40 -9.44 15.78
CA ILE A 28 -8.36 -8.41 15.39
C ILE A 28 -9.25 -9.00 14.30
N SER A 29 -10.53 -9.15 14.60
CA SER A 29 -11.53 -9.56 13.62
C SER A 29 -11.81 -8.43 12.66
N MET A 30 -11.67 -8.70 11.36
CA MET A 30 -11.99 -7.75 10.31
C MET A 30 -13.43 -7.97 9.83
N PRO A 31 -14.13 -6.90 9.41
CA PRO A 31 -15.51 -6.99 8.94
C PRO A 31 -15.65 -7.77 7.64
N ALA A 32 -14.57 -7.87 6.85
CA ALA A 32 -14.49 -8.68 5.64
C ALA A 32 -13.01 -8.95 5.30
N GLU A 33 -12.74 -9.37 4.06
CA GLU A 33 -11.41 -9.60 3.53
C GLU A 33 -10.52 -8.35 3.65
N ALA A 34 -9.53 -8.39 4.54
CA ALA A 34 -8.50 -7.36 4.68
C ALA A 34 -7.29 -7.71 3.79
N ARG A 35 -6.74 -6.71 3.09
CA ARG A 35 -5.60 -6.90 2.17
C ARG A 35 -4.30 -6.30 2.67
N GLU A 36 -4.36 -5.10 3.21
CA GLU A 36 -3.18 -4.36 3.65
C GLU A 36 -3.52 -3.58 4.93
N VAL A 37 -2.52 -3.42 5.80
CA VAL A 37 -2.64 -2.60 6.99
C VAL A 37 -1.45 -1.68 7.15
N VAL A 38 -1.74 -0.45 7.56
CA VAL A 38 -0.74 0.55 7.89
C VAL A 38 -1.04 1.16 9.25
N PHE A 39 0.02 1.52 9.98
CA PHE A 39 -0.07 2.24 11.23
C PHE A 39 0.26 3.71 11.00
N LEU A 40 -0.58 4.59 11.52
CA LEU A 40 -0.39 6.04 11.54
C LEU A 40 -0.19 6.55 12.96
N ARG A 41 0.21 7.81 13.09
CA ARG A 41 0.25 8.59 14.34
C ARG A 41 1.01 7.85 15.43
N ASN A 42 2.23 7.44 15.11
CA ASN A 42 3.09 6.64 15.99
C ASN A 42 2.44 5.34 16.49
N GLY A 43 1.55 4.75 15.70
CA GLY A 43 0.91 3.47 16.00
C GLY A 43 -0.34 3.55 16.86
N THR A 44 -0.87 4.77 17.10
CA THR A 44 -2.16 4.99 17.79
C THR A 44 -3.35 4.80 16.86
N VAL A 45 -3.15 4.84 15.54
CA VAL A 45 -4.19 4.54 14.55
C VAL A 45 -3.71 3.41 13.66
N MET A 46 -4.59 2.43 13.42
CA MET A 46 -4.41 1.39 12.43
C MET A 46 -5.44 1.57 11.33
N MET A 47 -5.00 1.59 10.09
CA MET A 47 -5.86 1.60 8.91
C MET A 47 -5.77 0.26 8.20
N ALA A 48 -6.90 -0.28 7.79
CA ALA A 48 -6.97 -1.52 7.02
C ALA A 48 -7.73 -1.32 5.70
N ALA A 49 -7.14 -1.77 4.60
CA ALA A 49 -7.80 -1.89 3.31
C ALA A 49 -8.70 -3.13 3.33
N ILE A 50 -10.02 -2.91 3.33
CA ILE A 50 -11.03 -3.97 3.35
C ILE A 50 -11.60 -4.13 1.94
N ARG A 51 -11.09 -5.14 1.23
CA ARG A 51 -11.48 -5.41 -0.15
C ARG A 51 -12.92 -5.88 -0.25
N GLY A 52 -13.36 -6.76 0.66
CA GLY A 52 -14.69 -7.38 0.60
C GLY A 52 -15.85 -6.39 0.65
N THR A 53 -15.64 -5.20 1.24
CA THR A 53 -16.66 -4.16 1.39
C THR A 53 -16.31 -2.86 0.66
N SER A 54 -15.22 -2.82 -0.10
CA SER A 54 -14.69 -1.60 -0.72
C SER A 54 -14.54 -0.44 0.27
N THR A 55 -13.95 -0.69 1.45
CA THR A 55 -13.79 0.34 2.49
C THR A 55 -12.37 0.39 3.05
N ILE A 56 -12.03 1.53 3.63
CA ILE A 56 -10.91 1.69 4.56
C ILE A 56 -11.48 1.68 5.97
N ALA A 57 -11.04 0.75 6.81
CA ALA A 57 -11.43 0.67 8.21
C ALA A 57 -10.38 1.33 9.11
N PHE A 58 -10.82 2.16 10.04
CA PHE A 58 -9.97 2.88 10.99
C PHE A 58 -10.16 2.31 12.38
N TYR A 59 -9.06 1.96 13.03
CA TYR A 59 -9.04 1.46 14.39
C TYR A 59 -8.21 2.38 15.28
N ASN A 60 -8.74 2.73 16.43
CA ASN A 60 -7.96 3.32 17.51
C ASN A 60 -7.18 2.22 18.23
N VAL A 61 -5.91 2.50 18.54
CA VAL A 61 -5.00 1.58 19.19
C VAL A 61 -4.58 2.16 20.53
N THR A 62 -5.24 1.72 21.59
CA THR A 62 -5.00 2.21 22.96
C THR A 62 -3.90 1.44 23.69
N SER A 63 -3.61 0.22 23.25
CA SER A 63 -2.51 -0.60 23.76
C SER A 63 -2.06 -1.59 22.68
N PRO A 64 -0.93 -2.32 22.87
CA PRO A 64 -0.49 -3.35 21.93
C PRO A 64 -1.50 -4.49 21.68
N ILE A 65 -2.53 -4.61 22.52
CA ILE A 65 -3.52 -5.70 22.45
C ILE A 65 -4.95 -5.20 22.21
N SER A 66 -5.17 -3.88 22.20
CA SER A 66 -6.51 -3.28 22.17
C SER A 66 -6.70 -2.45 20.92
N TYR A 67 -7.66 -2.87 20.09
CA TYR A 67 -7.97 -2.29 18.79
C TYR A 67 -9.49 -2.11 18.68
N THR A 68 -9.94 -0.88 18.51
CA THR A 68 -11.37 -0.55 18.44
C THR A 68 -11.67 0.10 17.10
N LEU A 69 -12.56 -0.50 16.30
CA LEU A 69 -13.05 0.11 15.06
C LEU A 69 -13.76 1.43 15.40
N THR A 70 -13.26 2.54 14.88
CA THR A 70 -13.83 3.87 15.13
C THR A 70 -14.68 4.37 13.98
N SER A 71 -14.29 4.04 12.74
CA SER A 71 -14.99 4.50 11.54
C SER A 71 -14.59 3.69 10.32
N THR A 72 -15.36 3.85 9.25
CA THR A 72 -15.05 3.35 7.91
C THR A 72 -15.22 4.45 6.88
N LEU A 73 -14.41 4.40 5.83
CA LEU A 73 -14.53 5.28 4.66
C LEU A 73 -14.74 4.43 3.41
N SER A 74 -15.80 4.72 2.64
CA SER A 74 -16.01 4.09 1.34
C SER A 74 -14.87 4.42 0.40
N ALA A 75 -14.27 3.39 -0.19
CA ALA A 75 -13.21 3.53 -1.18
C ALA A 75 -13.81 3.67 -2.59
N PRO A 76 -13.24 4.54 -3.45
CA PRO A 76 -13.72 4.73 -4.82
C PRO A 76 -13.48 3.49 -5.70
N GLN A 77 -12.67 2.54 -5.24
CA GLN A 77 -12.38 1.27 -5.91
C GLN A 77 -12.09 0.18 -4.88
N LEU A 78 -12.01 -1.08 -5.31
CA LEU A 78 -11.62 -2.21 -4.47
C LEU A 78 -10.19 -2.00 -3.93
N PRO A 79 -10.01 -1.72 -2.62
CA PRO A 79 -8.70 -1.45 -2.05
C PRO A 79 -7.89 -2.75 -2.02
N TYR A 80 -6.65 -2.70 -2.51
CA TYR A 80 -5.76 -3.87 -2.54
C TYR A 80 -4.46 -3.61 -1.78
N THR A 81 -3.87 -2.44 -1.93
CA THR A 81 -2.68 -2.03 -1.17
C THR A 81 -2.83 -0.63 -0.61
N LEU A 82 -2.07 -0.38 0.46
CA LEU A 82 -1.90 0.90 1.10
C LEU A 82 -0.40 1.17 1.23
N CYS A 83 0.06 2.29 0.70
CA CYS A 83 1.41 2.79 0.91
C CYS A 83 1.33 4.08 1.73
N ARG A 84 1.84 4.03 2.96
CA ARG A 84 1.92 5.21 3.83
C ARG A 84 3.08 6.10 3.38
N MET A 85 2.75 7.32 2.99
CA MET A 85 3.76 8.36 2.71
C MET A 85 4.16 9.05 4.00
N ASN A 86 3.15 9.43 4.79
CA ASN A 86 3.26 10.02 6.11
C ASN A 86 1.93 9.81 6.85
N ASP A 87 1.69 10.51 7.96
CA ASP A 87 0.47 10.37 8.75
C ASP A 87 -0.77 11.03 8.15
N THR A 88 -0.60 11.87 7.13
CA THR A 88 -1.67 12.63 6.50
C THR A 88 -1.84 12.31 5.02
N TYR A 89 -1.04 11.41 4.46
CA TYR A 89 -1.07 11.11 3.03
C TYR A 89 -0.70 9.65 2.76
N LEU A 90 -1.57 8.97 2.02
CA LEU A 90 -1.41 7.58 1.64
C LEU A 90 -1.75 7.41 0.16
N LEU A 91 -1.12 6.39 -0.43
CA LEU A 91 -1.47 5.90 -1.75
C LEU A 91 -2.23 4.58 -1.62
N MET A 92 -3.23 4.40 -2.47
CA MET A 92 -4.01 3.17 -2.49
C MET A 92 -4.02 2.57 -3.90
N GLY A 93 -3.43 1.38 -4.00
CA GLY A 93 -3.55 0.51 -5.16
C GLY A 93 -4.89 -0.23 -5.15
N GLY A 94 -5.40 -0.52 -6.34
CA GLY A 94 -6.69 -1.18 -6.52
C GLY A 94 -6.67 -2.19 -7.65
N VAL A 95 -7.62 -3.11 -7.60
CA VAL A 95 -7.80 -4.20 -8.58
C VAL A 95 -8.96 -3.94 -9.54
N THR A 96 -9.22 -2.67 -9.86
CA THR A 96 -10.17 -2.28 -10.90
C THR A 96 -9.40 -1.85 -12.15
N THR A 97 -9.89 -2.30 -13.31
CA THR A 97 -9.30 -1.97 -14.61
C THR A 97 -9.40 -0.47 -14.87
N SER A 98 -8.33 0.13 -15.40
CA SER A 98 -8.32 1.54 -15.84
C SER A 98 -8.53 2.59 -14.73
N SER A 99 -8.38 2.21 -13.46
CA SER A 99 -8.52 3.16 -12.36
C SER A 99 -7.17 3.76 -11.96
N PRO A 100 -7.09 5.09 -11.76
CA PRO A 100 -5.86 5.70 -11.33
C PRO A 100 -5.50 5.27 -9.90
N LEU A 101 -4.22 5.40 -9.54
CA LEU A 101 -3.77 5.28 -8.17
C LEU A 101 -4.48 6.35 -7.36
N GLN A 102 -5.17 5.90 -6.33
CA GLN A 102 -5.95 6.77 -5.47
C GLN A 102 -5.05 7.31 -4.39
N THR A 103 -5.35 8.51 -3.94
CA THR A 103 -4.67 9.15 -2.83
C THR A 103 -5.67 9.38 -1.71
N LEU A 104 -5.23 9.23 -0.48
CA LEU A 104 -6.02 9.56 0.68
C LEU A 104 -5.28 10.62 1.50
N SER A 105 -5.90 11.79 1.64
CA SER A 105 -5.34 12.96 2.33
C SER A 105 -6.11 13.24 3.62
N TYR A 106 -5.42 13.46 4.72
CA TYR A 106 -6.03 13.85 6.00
C TYR A 106 -5.92 15.35 6.19
N ASP A 107 -7.06 16.02 6.32
CA ASP A 107 -7.10 17.40 6.78
C ASP A 107 -7.12 17.43 8.30
N THR A 108 -6.03 17.91 8.90
CA THR A 108 -5.89 18.02 10.36
C THR A 108 -6.82 19.06 10.98
N THR A 109 -7.36 19.99 10.17
CA THR A 109 -8.26 21.06 10.64
C THR A 109 -9.68 20.53 10.78
N SER A 110 -10.21 19.91 9.73
CA SER A 110 -11.56 19.32 9.76
C SER A 110 -11.60 17.92 10.38
N GLY A 111 -10.44 17.28 10.52
CA GLY A 111 -10.32 15.92 11.03
C GLY A 111 -10.81 14.85 10.05
N ASN A 112 -10.92 15.17 8.76
CA ASN A 112 -11.51 14.32 7.74
C ASN A 112 -10.47 13.79 6.74
N TRP A 113 -10.76 12.60 6.19
CA TRP A 113 -10.04 12.03 5.07
C TRP A 113 -10.74 12.33 3.76
N THR A 114 -9.99 12.74 2.74
CA THR A 114 -10.50 13.04 1.41
C THR A 114 -9.78 12.19 0.36
N TRP A 115 -10.54 11.78 -0.65
CA TRP A 115 -10.03 11.05 -1.80
C TRP A 115 -9.51 12.01 -2.87
N GLY A 116 -8.44 11.60 -3.52
CA GLY A 116 -7.93 12.20 -4.74
C GLY A 116 -7.34 11.12 -5.65
N THR A 117 -6.77 11.54 -6.77
CA THR A 117 -6.15 10.64 -7.76
C THR A 117 -4.82 11.21 -8.22
N LEU A 118 -3.85 10.33 -8.52
CA LEU A 118 -2.65 10.72 -9.26
C LEU A 118 -2.83 10.41 -10.75
N PRO A 119 -2.50 11.36 -11.65
CA PRO A 119 -2.87 11.29 -13.06
C PRO A 119 -2.15 10.18 -13.86
N ALA A 120 -0.92 9.78 -13.53
CA ALA A 120 -0.08 9.01 -14.47
C ALA A 120 -0.19 7.48 -14.40
N THR A 121 -1.16 6.90 -13.70
CA THR A 121 -1.23 5.45 -13.50
C THR A 121 -2.04 4.67 -14.54
N ILE A 122 -2.32 5.26 -15.70
CA ILE A 122 -3.05 4.56 -16.77
C ILE A 122 -2.06 4.09 -17.84
N ALA A 123 -1.71 2.81 -17.78
CA ALA A 123 -1.39 2.10 -19.01
C ALA A 123 -2.72 1.65 -19.63
N ASN A 124 -2.94 1.88 -20.92
CA ASN A 124 -4.19 1.53 -21.63
C ASN A 124 -4.44 0.02 -21.58
N GLY A 125 -5.47 -0.45 -20.84
CA GLY A 125 -5.85 -1.87 -20.81
C GLY A 125 -6.36 -2.36 -19.45
N SER A 126 -6.62 -3.67 -19.37
CA SER A 126 -7.15 -4.39 -18.20
C SER A 126 -6.09 -4.53 -17.09
N ASN A 127 -5.67 -3.40 -16.51
CA ASN A 127 -4.50 -3.31 -15.66
C ASN A 127 -4.89 -3.05 -14.21
N TYR A 128 -4.18 -3.72 -13.31
CA TYR A 128 -4.31 -3.54 -11.86
C TYR A 128 -3.02 -2.92 -11.33
N ASN A 129 -3.16 -1.90 -10.49
CA ASN A 129 -2.06 -1.38 -9.68
C ASN A 129 -1.98 -2.25 -8.43
N PHE A 130 -1.05 -3.21 -8.41
CA PHE A 130 -0.97 -4.17 -7.31
C PHE A 130 -0.39 -3.53 -6.07
N GLN A 131 0.81 -2.97 -6.18
CA GLN A 131 1.50 -2.35 -5.06
C GLN A 131 2.21 -1.09 -5.51
N SER A 132 2.22 -0.10 -4.62
CA SER A 132 3.03 1.10 -4.72
C SER A 132 4.03 1.18 -3.57
N THR A 133 5.14 1.84 -3.81
CA THR A 133 6.10 2.24 -2.79
C THR A 133 6.78 3.55 -3.19
N ILE A 134 7.50 4.15 -2.27
CA ILE A 134 8.25 5.39 -2.47
C ILE A 134 9.69 5.16 -2.09
N ASP A 135 10.58 5.73 -2.88
CA ASP A 135 11.99 5.73 -2.54
C ASP A 135 12.40 6.97 -1.72
N PRO A 136 13.62 7.01 -1.18
CA PRO A 136 14.09 8.16 -0.40
C PRO A 136 14.03 9.52 -1.12
N CYS A 137 13.92 9.57 -2.44
CA CYS A 137 13.78 10.82 -3.21
C CYS A 137 12.32 11.26 -3.39
N GLY A 138 11.36 10.51 -2.85
CA GLY A 138 9.94 10.78 -3.01
C GLY A 138 9.37 10.32 -4.35
N ARG A 139 10.12 9.54 -5.15
CA ARG A 139 9.63 9.04 -6.44
C ARG A 139 8.64 7.91 -6.21
N LEU A 140 7.63 7.85 -7.06
CA LEU A 140 6.57 6.86 -6.99
C LEU A 140 6.92 5.61 -7.80
N TRP A 141 7.02 4.47 -7.12
CA TRP A 141 7.26 3.17 -7.73
C TRP A 141 5.99 2.34 -7.74
N LEU A 142 5.60 1.85 -8.92
CA LEU A 142 4.37 1.10 -9.12
C LEU A 142 4.62 -0.24 -9.79
N ILE A 143 3.99 -1.27 -9.27
CA ILE A 143 3.75 -2.50 -10.03
C ILE A 143 2.42 -2.38 -10.76
N VAL A 144 2.50 -2.44 -12.08
CA VAL A 144 1.36 -2.43 -12.99
C VAL A 144 1.31 -3.77 -13.70
N ARG A 145 0.29 -4.59 -13.41
CA ARG A 145 0.14 -5.90 -14.07
C ARG A 145 0.04 -5.69 -15.58
N GLY A 146 0.84 -6.45 -16.34
CA GLY A 146 0.94 -6.32 -17.81
C GLY A 146 1.95 -5.29 -18.30
N TYR A 147 2.46 -4.41 -17.43
CA TYR A 147 3.41 -3.35 -17.80
C TYR A 147 4.70 -3.34 -16.98
N GLY A 148 4.77 -4.17 -15.94
CA GLY A 148 5.94 -4.29 -15.07
C GLY A 148 6.04 -3.16 -14.06
N ILE A 149 7.24 -2.61 -13.91
CA ILE A 149 7.55 -1.57 -12.93
C ILE A 149 7.51 -0.21 -13.61
N ARG A 150 6.82 0.77 -13.02
CA ARG A 150 6.78 2.15 -13.49
C ARG A 150 7.25 3.08 -12.38
N ILE A 151 8.08 4.05 -12.74
CA ILE A 151 8.64 5.03 -11.81
C ILE A 151 8.21 6.41 -12.25
N TYR A 152 7.54 7.13 -11.37
CA TYR A 152 7.08 8.50 -11.60
C TYR A 152 7.74 9.48 -10.64
N ASP A 153 7.64 10.76 -10.96
CA ASP A 153 7.88 11.82 -9.99
C ASP A 153 6.90 11.74 -8.81
N SER A 154 7.13 12.56 -7.77
CA SER A 154 6.32 12.59 -6.56
C SER A 154 4.87 13.03 -6.80
N THR A 155 4.61 13.73 -7.91
CA THR A 155 3.27 14.14 -8.32
C THR A 155 2.54 13.06 -9.12
N GLY A 156 3.23 11.96 -9.47
CA GLY A 156 2.67 10.94 -10.34
C GLY A 156 2.20 11.51 -11.68
N THR A 157 2.94 12.45 -12.26
CA THR A 157 2.65 13.09 -13.56
C THR A 157 3.68 12.69 -14.61
N GLN A 158 4.96 12.70 -14.26
CA GLN A 158 6.05 12.41 -15.19
C GLN A 158 6.54 10.97 -15.01
N LEU A 159 6.47 10.16 -16.08
CA LEU A 159 7.12 8.86 -16.11
C LEU A 159 8.64 9.05 -16.25
N LEU A 160 9.39 8.72 -15.20
CA LEU A 160 10.83 8.82 -15.15
C LEU A 160 11.50 7.58 -15.74
N TYR A 161 10.92 6.40 -15.52
CA TYR A 161 11.46 5.14 -16.01
C TYR A 161 10.39 4.05 -16.08
N SER A 162 10.61 3.07 -16.95
CA SER A 162 9.73 1.91 -17.10
C SER A 162 10.55 0.64 -17.30
N TRP A 163 10.22 -0.39 -16.52
CA TRP A 163 10.80 -1.72 -16.66
C TRP A 163 9.70 -2.70 -17.11
N PRO A 164 9.66 -3.06 -18.41
CA PRO A 164 8.63 -3.95 -18.92
C PRO A 164 8.90 -5.38 -18.43
N LEU A 165 8.10 -5.81 -17.47
CA LEU A 165 8.08 -7.18 -16.96
C LEU A 165 6.68 -7.74 -17.24
N SER A 166 6.61 -8.76 -18.09
CA SER A 166 5.34 -9.31 -18.60
C SER A 166 4.76 -10.41 -17.69
N THR A 167 4.99 -10.34 -16.38
CA THR A 167 4.64 -11.40 -15.43
C THR A 167 3.65 -10.92 -14.38
N GLY A 168 3.15 -11.84 -13.53
CA GLY A 168 2.26 -11.53 -12.41
C GLY A 168 3.03 -11.04 -11.20
N LEU A 169 3.60 -9.84 -11.32
CA LEU A 169 4.23 -9.14 -10.21
C LEU A 169 3.18 -8.79 -9.14
N ASN A 170 3.49 -9.01 -7.87
CA ASN A 170 2.56 -8.75 -6.77
C ASN A 170 3.17 -8.01 -5.59
N GLY A 171 4.49 -7.80 -5.56
CA GLY A 171 5.05 -6.90 -4.57
C GLY A 171 6.39 -6.28 -4.90
N ILE A 172 6.62 -5.09 -4.36
CA ILE A 172 7.81 -4.26 -4.57
C ILE A 172 8.25 -3.63 -3.26
N VAL A 173 9.56 -3.66 -3.01
CA VAL A 173 10.21 -2.92 -1.94
C VAL A 173 11.42 -2.20 -2.54
N VAL A 174 11.57 -0.92 -2.20
CA VAL A 174 12.75 -0.14 -2.51
C VAL A 174 13.49 0.13 -1.21
N HIS A 175 14.76 -0.24 -1.17
CA HIS A 175 15.63 -0.02 -0.02
C HIS A 175 16.24 1.39 -0.05
N ASN A 176 16.76 1.85 1.08
CA ASN A 176 17.31 3.22 1.21
C ASN A 176 18.56 3.47 0.35
N ASN A 177 19.24 2.42 -0.08
CA ASN A 177 20.35 2.48 -1.04
C ASN A 177 19.88 2.35 -2.50
N PHE A 178 18.56 2.42 -2.75
CA PHE A 178 17.90 2.25 -4.04
C PHE A 178 17.91 0.83 -4.63
N ASP A 179 18.36 -0.19 -3.88
CA ASP A 179 18.13 -1.57 -4.30
C ASP A 179 16.63 -1.88 -4.30
N VAL A 180 16.19 -2.58 -5.34
CA VAL A 180 14.78 -2.88 -5.58
C VAL A 180 14.59 -4.39 -5.57
N TYR A 181 13.62 -4.84 -4.79
CA TYR A 181 13.21 -6.24 -4.73
C TYR A 181 11.78 -6.37 -5.19
N VAL A 182 11.54 -7.22 -6.17
CA VAL A 182 10.22 -7.41 -6.79
C VAL A 182 9.82 -8.87 -6.77
N ALA A 183 8.66 -9.16 -6.19
CA ALA A 183 8.07 -10.49 -6.15
C ALA A 183 7.29 -10.78 -7.45
N ASP A 184 7.64 -11.88 -8.10
CA ASP A 184 7.00 -12.42 -9.30
C ASP A 184 6.24 -13.69 -8.90
N TYR A 185 5.01 -13.50 -8.44
CA TYR A 185 4.16 -14.58 -7.93
C TYR A 185 3.88 -15.64 -8.99
N THR A 186 3.72 -15.26 -10.26
CA THR A 186 3.43 -16.23 -11.33
C THR A 186 4.58 -17.21 -11.57
N ASN A 187 5.83 -16.77 -11.37
CA ASN A 187 7.01 -17.60 -11.65
C ASN A 187 7.76 -18.02 -10.39
N ASN A 188 7.19 -17.81 -9.20
CA ASN A 188 7.79 -18.16 -7.91
C ASN A 188 9.23 -17.65 -7.74
N ARG A 189 9.49 -16.40 -8.12
CA ARG A 189 10.82 -15.80 -8.03
C ARG A 189 10.80 -14.38 -7.50
N THR A 190 11.97 -13.91 -7.10
CA THR A 190 12.21 -12.53 -6.75
C THR A 190 13.26 -11.97 -7.71
N TYR A 191 12.97 -10.79 -8.27
CA TYR A 191 13.98 -10.00 -8.94
C TYR A 191 14.66 -9.09 -7.93
N SER A 192 15.98 -8.93 -8.06
CA SER A 192 16.75 -7.92 -7.35
C SER A 192 17.43 -7.05 -8.39
N TYR A 193 17.32 -5.74 -8.20
CA TYR A 193 17.89 -4.75 -9.10
C TYR A 193 18.63 -3.69 -8.28
N THR A 194 19.81 -3.31 -8.74
CA THR A 194 20.46 -2.06 -8.34
C THR A 194 20.33 -1.12 -9.53
N PRO A 195 19.20 -0.41 -9.64
CA PRO A 195 19.00 0.50 -10.75
C PRO A 195 20.07 1.58 -10.73
N GLY A 196 20.71 1.86 -11.86
CA GLY A 196 21.58 3.04 -12.05
C GLY A 196 20.81 4.36 -12.03
N ILE A 197 19.67 4.39 -11.36
CA ILE A 197 18.82 5.56 -11.19
C ILE A 197 19.56 6.51 -10.26
N VAL A 198 19.71 7.76 -10.70
CA VAL A 198 20.47 8.81 -10.04
C VAL A 198 19.98 8.98 -8.59
N GLN A 199 20.95 9.12 -7.67
CA GLN A 199 20.71 9.59 -6.30
C GLN A 199 19.90 10.89 -6.34
N CYS A 200 19.18 11.20 -5.27
CA CYS A 200 18.28 12.35 -5.26
C CYS A 200 19.03 13.60 -5.76
N THR A 201 18.53 14.22 -6.82
CA THR A 201 19.05 15.52 -7.25
C THR A 201 18.70 16.49 -6.13
N SER A 202 19.74 16.96 -5.43
CA SER A 202 19.65 17.98 -4.37
C SER A 202 18.99 19.25 -4.84
#